data_AF-Q9L2M4-F1
#
_entry.id   AF-Q9L2M4-F1
#
_cell.length_a   1.000
_cell.length_b   1.000
_cell.length_c   1.000
_cell.angle_alpha   90.00
_cell.angle_beta   90.00
_cell.angle_gamma   90.00
#
_symmetry.space_group_name_H-M   'P 1'
#
loop_
_entity.id
_entity.type
_entity.pdbx_description
1 polymer ?
#
loop_
_entity_poly.entity_id
_entity_poly.type
_entity_poly.pdbx_seq_one_letter_code
_entity_poly.pdbx_strand_id
1 'polypeptide(L)'
;KAVAGAKDFLQYANDKGVQIYYVSDRTTKQVEPTMENLEKEGIPVQGKDHFLFLEEGVKSKEGRRQKVQETTNLVLLFGDYLLDFAEFSKTSHEDRRKLLDQLHAEFGSKFII
;
A
#
# COMPACT_ATOMS: atom_id res chain seq x y z
N LYS A 1 -10.74 5.90 12.70
CA LYS A 1 -9.71 6.88 13.07
C LYS A 1 -8.43 6.57 12.33
N ALA A 2 -7.90 7.57 11.63
CA ALA A 2 -6.64 7.48 10.90
C ALA A 2 -5.41 7.31 11.82
N VAL A 3 -4.34 6.73 11.28
CA VAL A 3 -3.00 6.79 11.87
C VAL A 3 -2.54 8.26 11.89
N ALA A 4 -1.80 8.66 12.93
CA ALA A 4 -1.30 10.03 13.06
C ALA A 4 -0.49 10.45 11.82
N GLY A 5 -0.78 11.63 11.28
CA GLY A 5 -0.12 12.19 10.09
C GLY A 5 -0.58 11.60 8.74
N ALA A 6 -1.22 10.42 8.71
CA ALA A 6 -1.62 9.77 7.46
C ALA A 6 -2.63 10.62 6.66
N LYS A 7 -3.62 11.21 7.35
CA LYS A 7 -4.61 12.09 6.71
C LYS A 7 -3.94 13.29 6.05
N ASP A 8 -3.10 14.00 6.79
CA ASP A 8 -2.46 15.23 6.32
C ASP A 8 -1.51 14.96 5.15
N PHE A 9 -0.75 13.86 5.22
CA PHE A 9 0.13 13.42 4.14
C PHE A 9 -0.65 13.07 2.87
N LEU A 10 -1.72 12.27 2.99
CA LEU A 10 -2.53 11.86 1.85
C LEU A 10 -3.26 13.05 1.22
N GLN A 11 -3.76 13.99 2.04
CA GLN A 11 -4.34 15.23 1.53
C GLN A 11 -3.31 16.05 0.74
N TYR A 12 -2.11 16.24 1.31
CA TYR A 12 -1.02 16.92 0.62
C TYR A 12 -0.67 16.25 -0.71
N ALA A 13 -0.53 14.93 -0.74
CA ALA A 13 -0.24 14.18 -1.97
C ALA A 13 -1.35 14.36 -3.02
N ASN A 14 -2.62 14.25 -2.61
CA ASN A 14 -3.77 14.44 -3.48
C ASN A 14 -3.82 15.87 -4.05
N ASP A 15 -3.57 16.89 -3.23
CA ASP A 15 -3.54 18.30 -3.66
C ASP A 15 -2.39 18.59 -4.65
N LYS A 16 -1.36 17.74 -4.66
CA LYS A 16 -0.27 17.78 -5.65
C LYS A 16 -0.55 16.92 -6.90
N GLY A 17 -1.74 16.33 -7.00
CA GLY A 17 -2.14 15.48 -8.13
C GLY A 17 -1.51 14.09 -8.12
N VAL A 18 -0.91 13.67 -7.01
CA VAL A 18 -0.34 12.31 -6.87
C VAL A 18 -1.48 11.29 -6.77
N GLN A 19 -1.33 10.19 -7.49
CA GLN A 19 -2.27 9.07 -7.42
C GLN A 19 -2.04 8.26 -6.15
N ILE A 20 -3.11 7.97 -5.41
CA ILE A 20 -3.09 7.25 -4.12
C ILE A 20 -3.79 5.91 -4.33
N TYR A 21 -3.05 4.82 -4.13
CA TYR A 21 -3.58 3.45 -4.25
C TYR A 21 -3.61 2.76 -2.89
N TYR A 22 -4.75 2.20 -2.53
CA TYR A 22 -4.95 1.44 -1.29
C TYR A 22 -4.78 -0.06 -1.56
N VAL A 23 -3.55 -0.56 -1.42
CA VAL A 23 -3.23 -2.00 -1.57
C VAL A 23 -3.35 -2.72 -0.23
N SER A 24 -4.49 -3.38 0.01
CA SER A 24 -4.84 -3.95 1.32
C SER A 24 -5.23 -5.43 1.23
N ASP A 25 -4.98 -6.19 2.30
CA ASP A 25 -5.46 -7.59 2.39
C ASP A 25 -6.90 -7.71 2.92
N ARG A 26 -7.61 -6.58 3.07
CA ARG A 26 -9.08 -6.59 3.09
C ARG A 26 -9.60 -7.24 1.82
N THR A 27 -10.72 -7.96 1.91
CA THR A 27 -11.32 -8.63 0.74
C THR A 27 -12.03 -7.63 -0.17
N THR A 28 -12.22 -7.95 -1.44
CA THR A 28 -12.95 -7.09 -2.40
C THR A 28 -14.36 -6.71 -1.95
N LYS A 29 -15.03 -7.56 -1.14
CA LYS A 29 -16.34 -7.26 -0.52
C LYS A 29 -16.30 -6.06 0.42
N GLN A 30 -15.11 -5.66 0.88
CA GLN A 30 -14.90 -4.57 1.82
C GLN A 30 -14.46 -3.26 1.15
N VAL A 31 -14.43 -3.19 -0.19
CA VAL A 31 -14.07 -1.95 -0.90
C VAL A 31 -15.02 -0.80 -0.54
N GLU A 32 -16.33 -0.97 -0.76
CA GLU A 32 -17.34 0.06 -0.45
C GLU A 32 -17.28 0.53 1.01
N PRO A 33 -17.40 -0.35 2.03
CA PRO A 33 -17.36 0.12 3.41
C PRO A 33 -16.00 0.70 3.80
N THR A 34 -14.90 0.34 3.13
CA THR A 34 -13.61 0.99 3.38
C THR A 34 -13.57 2.39 2.80
N MET A 35 -14.04 2.55 1.56
CA MET A 35 -14.14 3.82 0.88
C MET A 35 -14.98 4.83 1.69
N GLU A 36 -16.19 4.43 2.11
CA GLU A 36 -17.06 5.25 2.97
C GLU A 36 -16.39 5.67 4.28
N ASN A 37 -15.63 4.77 4.90
CA ASN A 37 -14.89 5.07 6.12
C ASN A 37 -13.75 6.07 5.88
N LEU A 38 -13.04 5.98 4.76
CA LEU A 38 -11.98 6.93 4.40
C LEU A 38 -12.57 8.32 4.14
N GLU A 39 -13.64 8.39 3.35
CA GLU A 39 -14.36 9.63 3.05
C GLU A 39 -14.89 10.30 4.33
N LYS A 40 -15.47 9.51 5.24
CA LYS A 40 -15.95 10.01 6.54
C LYS A 40 -14.84 10.58 7.42
N GLU A 41 -13.63 10.03 7.33
CA GLU A 41 -12.46 10.55 8.04
C GLU A 41 -11.80 11.73 7.29
N GLY A 42 -12.28 12.06 6.10
CA GLY A 42 -11.74 13.10 5.22
C GLY A 42 -10.39 12.72 4.62
N ILE A 43 -10.19 11.44 4.33
CA ILE A 43 -9.03 10.93 3.59
C ILE A 43 -9.41 10.88 2.10
N PRO A 44 -8.56 11.39 1.18
CA PRO A 44 -8.89 11.46 -0.24
C PRO A 44 -9.11 10.08 -0.86
N VAL A 45 -10.16 9.98 -1.67
CA VAL A 45 -10.50 8.82 -2.49
C VAL A 45 -10.56 9.28 -3.94
N GLN A 46 -9.85 8.58 -4.83
CA GLN A 46 -9.72 8.94 -6.24
C GLN A 46 -10.52 8.02 -7.19
N GLY A 47 -11.30 7.08 -6.64
CA GLY A 47 -12.09 6.13 -7.40
C GLY A 47 -12.04 4.73 -6.78
N LYS A 48 -12.94 3.84 -7.22
CA LYS A 48 -12.96 2.45 -6.74
C LYS A 48 -11.79 1.63 -7.28
N ASP A 49 -11.30 1.96 -8.46
CA ASP A 49 -10.12 1.38 -9.11
C ASP A 49 -8.80 1.67 -8.38
N HIS A 50 -8.81 2.60 -7.43
CA HIS A 50 -7.70 2.86 -6.51
C HIS A 50 -7.64 1.89 -5.32
N PHE A 51 -8.60 0.98 -5.17
CA PHE A 51 -8.63 -0.04 -4.11
C PHE A 51 -8.23 -1.41 -4.67
N LEU A 52 -6.99 -1.82 -4.40
CA LEU A 52 -6.45 -3.10 -4.86
C LEU A 52 -6.51 -4.11 -3.71
N PHE A 53 -7.73 -4.56 -3.45
CA PHE A 53 -8.05 -5.45 -2.33
C PHE A 53 -7.84 -6.92 -2.69
N LEU A 54 -7.79 -7.78 -1.67
CA LEU A 54 -7.51 -9.19 -1.85
C LEU A 54 -8.66 -9.90 -2.57
N GLU A 55 -8.36 -10.39 -3.77
CA GLU A 55 -9.23 -11.27 -4.54
C GLU A 55 -9.12 -12.73 -4.02
N GLU A 56 -10.17 -13.52 -4.26
CA GLU A 56 -10.19 -14.92 -3.86
C GLU A 56 -9.07 -15.71 -4.56
N GLY A 57 -8.34 -16.53 -3.79
CA GLY A 57 -7.22 -17.32 -4.30
C GLY A 57 -5.87 -16.58 -4.40
N VAL A 58 -5.86 -15.24 -4.30
CA VAL A 58 -4.64 -14.44 -4.25
C VAL A 58 -4.01 -14.52 -2.85
N LYS A 59 -2.67 -14.56 -2.77
CA LYS A 59 -1.92 -14.75 -1.50
C LYS A 59 -0.91 -13.66 -1.18
N SER A 60 -0.76 -12.70 -2.09
CA SER A 60 0.34 -11.74 -2.11
C SER A 60 -0.15 -10.37 -2.61
N LYS A 61 0.55 -9.31 -2.22
CA LYS A 61 0.35 -7.95 -2.71
C LYS A 61 1.15 -7.66 -3.98
N GLU A 62 2.09 -8.51 -4.37
CA GLU A 62 2.99 -8.25 -5.48
C GLU A 62 2.28 -8.00 -6.81
N GLY A 63 1.41 -8.91 -7.25
CA GLY A 63 0.67 -8.71 -8.50
C GLY A 63 -0.19 -7.44 -8.49
N ARG A 64 -0.65 -7.02 -7.31
CA ARG A 64 -1.43 -5.78 -7.13
C ARG A 64 -0.52 -4.55 -7.18
N ARG A 65 0.68 -4.59 -6.57
CA ARG A 65 1.69 -3.53 -6.73
C ARG A 65 2.13 -3.39 -8.19
N GLN A 66 2.40 -4.51 -8.87
CA GLN A 66 2.79 -4.52 -10.28
C GLN A 66 1.73 -3.85 -11.17
N LYS A 67 0.44 -4.16 -10.95
CA LYS A 67 -0.67 -3.51 -11.67
C LYS A 67 -0.69 -1.98 -11.52
N VAL A 68 -0.30 -1.44 -10.37
CA VAL A 68 -0.13 0.02 -10.18
C VAL A 68 1.06 0.53 -10.98
N GLN A 69 2.17 -0.20 -10.98
CA GLN A 69 3.40 0.18 -11.69
C GLN A 69 3.28 0.13 -13.22
N GLU A 70 2.33 -0.63 -13.76
CA GLU A 70 2.06 -0.68 -15.21
C GLU A 70 1.63 0.67 -15.79
N THR A 71 0.90 1.48 -14.99
CA THR A 71 0.32 2.75 -15.44
C THR A 71 0.85 3.97 -14.70
N THR A 72 1.65 3.76 -13.64
CA THR A 72 2.16 4.86 -12.80
C THR A 72 3.62 4.67 -12.41
N ASN A 73 4.30 5.80 -12.18
CA ASN A 73 5.61 5.78 -11.55
C ASN A 73 5.46 5.70 -10.02
N LEU A 74 5.58 4.49 -9.46
CA LEU A 74 5.45 4.25 -8.02
C LEU A 74 6.66 4.84 -7.25
N VAL A 75 6.45 5.99 -6.62
CA VAL A 75 7.49 6.74 -5.91
C VAL A 75 7.63 6.38 -4.43
N LEU A 76 6.55 5.97 -3.75
CA LEU A 76 6.54 5.65 -2.32
C LEU A 76 5.59 4.49 -2.03
N LEU A 77 5.93 3.68 -1.04
CA LEU A 77 5.09 2.67 -0.42
C LEU A 77 5.02 2.92 1.09
N PHE A 78 3.83 2.76 1.66
CA PHE A 78 3.57 2.92 3.09
C PHE A 78 2.96 1.62 3.62
N GLY A 79 3.44 1.15 4.77
CA GLY A 79 2.94 -0.07 5.38
C GLY A 79 3.57 -0.35 6.73
N ASP A 80 2.91 -1.17 7.53
CA ASP A 80 3.40 -1.61 8.84
C ASP A 80 4.03 -3.01 8.77
N TYR A 81 3.94 -3.68 7.61
CA TYR A 81 4.44 -5.04 7.41
C TYR A 81 5.38 -5.14 6.22
N LEU A 82 6.42 -5.99 6.34
CA LEU A 82 7.43 -6.14 5.28
C LEU A 82 6.84 -6.52 3.91
N LEU A 83 5.75 -7.30 3.91
CA LEU A 83 5.05 -7.70 2.68
C LEU A 83 4.30 -6.58 1.98
N ASP A 84 4.22 -5.38 2.57
CA ASP A 84 3.71 -4.19 1.91
C ASP A 84 4.70 -3.69 0.86
N PHE A 85 6.00 -3.92 1.07
CA PHE A 85 7.09 -3.38 0.27
C PHE A 85 7.63 -4.35 -0.78
N ALA A 86 7.75 -5.64 -0.44
CA ALA A 86 8.29 -6.68 -1.32
C ALA A 86 7.85 -8.10 -0.91
N GLU A 87 8.15 -9.11 -1.74
CA GLU A 87 7.85 -10.52 -1.45
C GLU A 87 8.88 -11.15 -0.50
N PHE A 88 8.82 -10.78 0.77
CA PHE A 88 9.64 -11.42 1.80
C PHE A 88 9.19 -12.86 2.07
N SER A 89 10.16 -13.74 2.38
CA SER A 89 9.85 -15.11 2.79
C SER A 89 9.03 -15.14 4.08
N LYS A 90 7.93 -15.89 4.06
CA LYS A 90 7.06 -16.09 5.22
C LYS A 90 7.59 -17.16 6.17
N THR A 91 8.40 -18.10 5.67
CA THR A 91 8.85 -19.30 6.40
C THR A 91 10.35 -19.30 6.71
N SER A 92 11.17 -18.69 5.86
CA SER A 92 12.62 -18.64 6.02
C SER A 92 13.07 -17.30 6.59
N HIS A 93 13.59 -17.34 7.82
CA HIS A 93 14.14 -16.15 8.47
C HIS A 93 15.41 -15.66 7.78
N GLU A 94 16.25 -16.58 7.29
CA GLU A 94 17.49 -16.25 6.56
C GLU A 94 17.20 -15.49 5.27
N ASP A 95 16.27 -16.00 4.45
CA ASP A 95 15.90 -15.34 3.19
C ASP A 95 15.28 -13.96 3.44
N ARG A 96 14.45 -13.84 4.48
CA ARG A 96 13.86 -12.56 4.88
C ARG A 96 14.94 -11.56 5.27
N ARG A 97 15.92 -11.97 6.08
CA ARG A 97 17.03 -11.10 6.50
C ARG A 97 17.89 -10.69 5.32
N LYS A 98 18.22 -11.62 4.43
CA LYS A 98 19.01 -11.34 3.22
C LYS A 98 18.33 -10.30 2.34
N LEU A 99 17.03 -10.43 2.08
CA LEU A 99 16.28 -9.46 1.29
C LEU A 99 16.16 -8.11 2.02
N LEU A 100 16.03 -8.11 3.35
CA LEU A 100 15.99 -6.89 4.15
C LEU A 100 17.31 -6.12 4.03
N ASP A 101 18.45 -6.81 4.15
CA ASP A 101 19.77 -6.21 4.00
C ASP A 101 19.97 -5.65 2.58
N GLN A 102 19.46 -6.34 1.55
CA GLN A 102 19.49 -5.86 0.16
C GLN A 102 18.67 -4.59 -0.05
N LEU A 103 17.51 -4.48 0.61
CA LEU A 103 16.58 -3.37 0.47
C LEU A 103 16.77 -2.27 1.53
N HIS A 104 17.78 -2.39 2.40
CA HIS A 104 17.98 -1.51 3.56
C HIS A 104 17.96 -0.02 3.18
N ALA A 105 18.61 0.36 2.07
CA ALA A 105 18.67 1.74 1.60
C ALA A 105 17.31 2.30 1.11
N GLU A 106 16.32 1.44 0.82
CA GLU A 106 14.98 1.86 0.42
C GLU A 106 14.13 2.28 1.62
N PHE A 107 14.40 1.75 2.81
CA PHE A 107 13.65 2.08 4.03
C PHE A 107 13.95 3.51 4.50
N GLY A 108 12.88 4.28 4.75
CA GLY A 108 12.96 5.71 5.02
C GLY A 108 13.10 6.58 3.76
N SER A 109 13.22 5.97 2.58
CA SER A 109 13.23 6.63 1.28
C SER A 109 11.97 6.25 0.49
N LYS A 110 12.00 5.10 -0.19
CA LYS A 110 10.86 4.57 -0.95
C LYS A 110 9.88 3.79 -0.08
N PHE A 111 10.37 3.10 0.94
CA PHE A 111 9.58 2.27 1.85
C PHE A 111 9.45 2.98 3.19
N ILE A 112 8.24 3.41 3.52
CA ILE A 112 7.93 4.10 4.76
C ILE A 112 7.22 3.11 5.69
N ILE A 113 7.90 2.76 6.80
CA ILE A 113 7.48 1.80 7.82
C ILE A 113 7.43 2.43 9.20
#